data_AF-A0A2E5IKQ5-F1
#
_entry.id   AF-A0A2E5IKQ5-F1
#
_cell.length_a   1.000
_cell.length_b   1.000
_cell.length_c   1.000
_cell.angle_alpha   90.00
_cell.angle_beta   90.00
_cell.angle_gamma   90.00
#
_symmetry.space_group_name_H-M   'P 1'
#
loop_
_entity.id
_entity.type
_entity.pdbx_description
1 polymer ?
#
loop_
_entity_poly.entity_id
_entity_poly.type
_entity_poly.pdbx_seq_one_letter_code
_entity_poly.pdbx_strand_id
1 'polypeptide(L)'
;MTLLHKSTIFAGLSHITAMLAGLLLIFFPVISEFEQITDSANFTQQFQTNKTIFEALGAQGLFVIILPWVLSGVCIFSSIMAKSASNRHKTLILRWKSYSWAVSVIFIVFILISISSVGTFYIPSGFFAIASSFYNR
;
A
#
# COMPACT_ATOMS: atom_id res chain seq x y z
N MET A 1 -22.20 -22.30 -4.49
CA MET A 1 -21.52 -21.05 -4.92
C MET A 1 -21.17 -20.23 -3.70
N THR A 2 -19.90 -20.19 -3.32
CA THR A 2 -19.39 -19.31 -2.26
C THR A 2 -19.42 -17.88 -2.79
N LEU A 3 -20.48 -17.16 -2.46
CA LEU A 3 -20.58 -15.72 -2.73
C LEU A 3 -19.41 -15.05 -2.00
N LEU A 4 -18.37 -14.66 -2.73
CA LEU A 4 -17.20 -14.01 -2.13
C LEU A 4 -17.69 -12.80 -1.34
N HIS A 5 -17.35 -12.76 -0.04
CA HIS A 5 -17.82 -11.72 0.84
C HIS A 5 -17.17 -10.39 0.44
N LYS A 6 -17.93 -9.29 0.53
CA LYS A 6 -17.48 -7.96 0.09
C LYS A 6 -16.11 -7.59 0.69
N SER A 7 -15.90 -7.87 1.99
CA SER A 7 -14.61 -7.64 2.66
C SER A 7 -13.45 -8.37 2.01
N THR A 8 -13.61 -9.65 1.66
CA THR A 8 -12.58 -10.46 1.01
C THR A 8 -12.29 -9.98 -0.41
N ILE A 9 -13.32 -9.56 -1.17
CA ILE A 9 -13.14 -8.98 -2.51
C ILE A 9 -12.32 -7.69 -2.41
N PHE A 10 -12.68 -6.78 -1.49
CA PHE A 10 -11.95 -5.54 -1.30
C PHE A 10 -10.51 -5.77 -0.81
N ALA A 11 -10.28 -6.75 0.08
CA ALA A 11 -8.93 -7.11 0.50
C ALA A 11 -8.10 -7.65 -0.68
N GLY A 12 -8.71 -8.46 -1.54
CA GLY A 12 -8.07 -8.95 -2.77
C GLY A 12 -7.72 -7.81 -3.73
N LEU A 13 -8.64 -6.88 -3.96
CA LEU A 13 -8.40 -5.69 -4.79
C LEU A 13 -7.30 -4.79 -4.20
N SER A 14 -7.27 -4.63 -2.88
CA SER A 14 -6.20 -3.92 -2.18
C SER A 14 -4.83 -4.56 -2.47
N HIS A 15 -4.74 -5.89 -2.42
CA HIS A 15 -3.49 -6.59 -2.70
C HIS A 15 -3.07 -6.50 -4.17
N ILE A 16 -3.99 -6.72 -5.10
CA ILE A 16 -3.71 -6.63 -6.55
C ILE A 16 -3.19 -5.22 -6.89
N THR A 17 -3.85 -4.18 -6.38
CA THR A 17 -3.41 -2.80 -6.62
C THR A 17 -2.08 -2.47 -5.97
N ALA A 18 -1.78 -3.00 -4.77
CA ALA A 18 -0.45 -2.87 -4.17
C ALA A 18 0.64 -3.56 -4.99
N MET A 19 0.36 -4.76 -5.51
CA MET A 19 1.28 -5.49 -6.38
C MET A 19 1.55 -4.74 -7.67
N LEU A 20 0.50 -4.25 -8.34
CA LEU A 20 0.64 -3.44 -9.56
C LEU A 20 1.44 -2.17 -9.30
N ALA A 21 1.17 -1.46 -8.20
CA ALA A 21 1.95 -0.28 -7.82
C ALA A 21 3.44 -0.62 -7.61
N GLY A 22 3.73 -1.71 -6.88
CA GLY A 22 5.11 -2.16 -6.67
C GLY A 22 5.81 -2.54 -7.99
N LEU A 23 5.14 -3.28 -8.88
CA LEU A 23 5.67 -3.64 -10.19
C LEU A 23 5.93 -2.40 -11.05
N LEU A 24 5.01 -1.42 -11.04
CA LEU A 24 5.21 -0.17 -11.75
C LEU A 24 6.45 0.59 -11.26
N LEU A 25 6.61 0.69 -9.94
CA LEU A 25 7.76 1.34 -9.31
C LEU A 25 9.10 0.64 -9.60
N ILE A 26 9.09 -0.69 -9.73
CA ILE A 26 10.28 -1.49 -10.08
C ILE A 26 10.70 -1.25 -11.53
N PHE A 27 9.76 -1.34 -12.47
CA PHE A 27 10.09 -1.45 -13.89
C PHE A 27 10.05 -0.13 -14.66
N PHE A 28 9.35 0.89 -14.14
CA PHE A 28 9.18 2.15 -14.85
C PHE A 28 9.80 3.33 -14.08
N PRO A 29 10.47 4.25 -14.79
CA PRO A 29 11.00 5.47 -14.18
C PRO A 29 9.86 6.46 -13.94
N VAL A 30 9.24 6.37 -12.77
CA VAL A 30 8.04 7.15 -12.40
C VAL A 30 8.26 8.03 -11.17
N ILE A 31 9.43 7.96 -10.54
CA ILE A 31 9.79 8.79 -9.41
C ILE A 31 10.51 10.02 -9.93
N SER A 32 9.92 11.19 -9.73
CA SER A 32 10.53 12.44 -10.12
C SER A 32 11.55 12.89 -9.08
N GLU A 33 12.77 13.16 -9.55
CA GLU A 33 13.85 13.76 -8.76
C GLU A 33 14.37 15.00 -9.50
N PHE A 34 14.71 16.05 -8.75
CA PHE A 34 15.27 17.28 -9.32
C PHE A 34 16.79 17.25 -9.16
N GLU A 35 17.50 17.24 -10.29
CA GLU A 35 18.96 17.38 -10.30
C GLU A 35 19.33 18.83 -10.57
N GLN A 36 20.29 19.35 -9.79
CA GLN A 36 20.80 20.71 -9.93
C GLN A 36 21.93 20.73 -10.96
N ILE A 37 21.75 21.48 -12.05
CA ILE A 37 22.69 21.52 -13.18
C ILE A 37 23.73 22.62 -12.98
N THR A 38 23.31 23.78 -12.48
CA THR A 38 24.18 24.95 -12.29
C THR A 38 23.77 25.71 -11.04
N ASP A 39 24.76 26.13 -10.25
CA ASP A 39 24.62 27.11 -9.17
C ASP A 39 25.62 28.24 -9.42
N SER A 40 25.19 29.30 -10.11
CA SER A 40 26.03 30.48 -10.24
C SER A 40 25.21 31.76 -10.21
N ALA A 41 25.73 32.76 -9.48
CA ALA A 41 25.23 34.14 -9.43
C ALA A 41 23.69 34.27 -9.25
N ASN A 42 23.13 33.67 -8.19
CA ASN A 42 21.69 33.68 -7.86
C ASN A 42 20.77 32.96 -8.85
N PHE A 43 21.33 32.16 -9.78
CA PHE A 43 20.54 31.35 -10.71
C PHE A 43 20.74 29.86 -10.40
N THR A 44 19.71 29.24 -9.82
CA THR A 44 19.65 27.78 -9.62
C THR A 44 18.86 27.16 -10.76
N GLN A 45 19.53 26.40 -11.63
CA GLN A 45 18.85 25.63 -12.67
C GLN A 45 18.67 24.19 -12.20
N GLN A 46 17.41 23.75 -12.14
CA GLN A 46 17.03 22.38 -11.82
C GLN A 46 16.42 21.71 -13.06
N PHE A 47 16.71 20.42 -13.24
CA PHE A 47 16.07 19.59 -14.26
C PHE A 47 15.40 18.39 -13.59
N GLN A 48 14.15 18.13 -13.97
CA GLN A 48 13.40 17.00 -13.46
C GLN A 48 13.77 15.75 -14.25
N THR A 49 14.37 14.78 -13.58
CA THR A 49 14.59 13.43 -14.11
C THR A 49 13.58 12.48 -13.50
N ASN A 50 13.18 11.47 -14.26
CA ASN A 50 12.40 10.37 -13.70
C ASN A 50 13.30 9.15 -13.55
N LYS A 51 13.23 8.53 -12.37
CA LYS A 51 14.01 7.37 -11.98
C LYS A 51 13.10 6.23 -11.55
N THR A 52 13.60 5.01 -11.69
CA THR A 52 12.99 3.83 -11.08
C THR A 52 13.18 3.87 -9.55
N ILE A 53 12.43 3.03 -8.82
CA ILE A 53 12.55 2.94 -7.36
C ILE A 53 13.96 2.59 -6.87
N PHE A 54 14.69 1.76 -7.64
CA PHE A 54 16.04 1.34 -7.28
C PHE A 54 17.09 2.40 -7.60
N GLU A 55 16.88 3.19 -8.65
CA GLU A 55 17.74 4.33 -8.95
C GLU A 55 17.56 5.45 -7.92
N ALA A 56 16.33 5.68 -7.46
CA ALA A 56 16.03 6.72 -6.47
C ALA A 56 16.41 6.35 -5.02
N LEU A 57 16.17 5.09 -4.61
CA LEU A 57 16.30 4.67 -3.19
C LEU A 57 17.27 3.51 -2.96
N GLY A 58 17.91 2.99 -4.02
CA GLY A 58 18.76 1.81 -3.91
C GLY A 58 18.04 0.61 -3.29
N ALA A 59 18.73 -0.13 -2.42
CA ALA A 59 18.15 -1.30 -1.74
C ALA A 59 16.96 -0.95 -0.82
N GLN A 60 16.87 0.28 -0.34
CA GLN A 60 15.74 0.73 0.51
C GLN A 60 14.42 0.75 -0.26
N GLY A 61 14.47 0.84 -1.59
CA GLY A 61 13.32 0.71 -2.47
C GLY A 61 12.57 -0.62 -2.29
N LEU A 62 13.25 -1.71 -1.89
CA LEU A 62 12.60 -2.99 -1.59
C LEU A 62 11.61 -2.86 -0.43
N PHE A 63 11.94 -2.10 0.61
CA PHE A 63 11.06 -1.94 1.76
C PHE A 63 9.78 -1.20 1.38
N VAL A 64 9.90 -0.18 0.53
CA VAL A 64 8.77 0.59 -0.01
C VAL A 64 7.80 -0.30 -0.77
N ILE A 65 8.29 -1.38 -1.42
CA ILE A 65 7.47 -2.32 -2.16
C ILE A 65 6.88 -3.41 -1.25
N ILE A 66 7.74 -4.05 -0.46
CA ILE A 66 7.39 -5.23 0.33
C ILE A 66 6.39 -4.87 1.44
N LEU A 67 6.55 -3.72 2.10
CA LEU A 67 5.68 -3.33 3.21
C LEU A 67 4.20 -3.25 2.78
N PRO A 68 3.81 -2.50 1.73
CA PRO A 68 2.45 -2.52 1.17
C PRO A 68 1.94 -3.91 0.77
N TRP A 69 2.81 -4.76 0.21
CA TRP A 69 2.43 -6.12 -0.19
C TRP A 69 2.10 -7.00 1.01
N VAL A 70 2.94 -6.93 2.06
CA VAL A 70 2.72 -7.66 3.31
C VAL A 70 1.46 -7.15 4.00
N LEU A 71 1.30 -5.83 4.13
CA LEU A 71 0.12 -5.23 4.76
C LEU A 71 -1.18 -5.65 4.07
N SER A 72 -1.25 -5.51 2.74
CA SER A 72 -2.41 -5.94 1.96
C SER A 72 -2.64 -7.46 2.01
N GLY A 73 -1.58 -8.27 2.06
CA GLY A 73 -1.67 -9.71 2.30
C GLY A 73 -2.28 -10.05 3.66
N VAL A 74 -1.83 -9.37 4.73
CA VAL A 74 -2.43 -9.51 6.07
C VAL A 74 -3.90 -9.12 6.05
N CYS A 75 -4.29 -8.08 5.31
CA CYS A 75 -5.69 -7.68 5.15
C CYS A 75 -6.57 -8.82 4.57
N ILE A 76 -6.05 -9.55 3.58
CA ILE A 76 -6.72 -10.74 3.00
C ILE A 76 -6.92 -11.81 4.07
N PHE A 77 -5.83 -12.22 4.74
CA PHE A 77 -5.90 -13.26 5.76
C PHE A 77 -6.86 -12.88 6.89
N SER A 78 -6.79 -11.62 7.33
CA SER A 78 -7.66 -11.07 8.36
C SER A 78 -9.14 -11.17 7.97
N SER A 79 -9.47 -10.83 6.73
CA SER A 79 -10.84 -10.88 6.20
C SER A 79 -11.36 -12.31 6.04
N ILE A 80 -10.51 -13.25 5.62
CA ILE A 80 -10.87 -14.67 5.49
C ILE A 80 -11.09 -15.28 6.88
N MET A 81 -10.17 -15.04 7.82
CA MET A 81 -10.21 -15.63 9.15
C MET A 81 -11.34 -15.08 10.02
N ALA A 82 -11.65 -13.78 9.92
CA ALA A 82 -12.82 -13.19 10.58
C ALA A 82 -14.12 -13.86 10.14
N LYS A 83 -14.21 -14.29 8.87
CA LYS A 83 -15.38 -14.98 8.33
C LYS A 83 -15.43 -16.46 8.69
N SER A 84 -14.28 -17.14 8.69
CA SER A 84 -14.20 -18.57 8.99
C SER A 84 -14.45 -18.89 10.46
N ALA A 85 -14.28 -17.93 11.35
CA ALA A 85 -14.50 -18.12 12.78
C ALA A 85 -16.00 -18.32 13.11
N SER A 86 -16.29 -19.33 13.94
CA SER A 86 -17.65 -19.61 14.43
C SER A 86 -18.15 -18.49 15.34
N ASN A 87 -19.44 -18.18 15.26
CA ASN A 87 -20.13 -17.19 16.12
C ASN A 87 -20.02 -17.48 17.62
N ARG A 88 -19.64 -18.71 18.02
CA ARG A 88 -19.33 -19.04 19.42
C ARG A 88 -18.03 -18.39 19.91
N HIS A 89 -17.10 -18.07 19.02
CA HIS A 89 -15.81 -17.47 19.35
C HIS A 89 -15.75 -15.98 18.96
N LYS A 90 -16.64 -15.18 19.57
CA LYS A 90 -16.74 -13.73 19.30
C LYS A 90 -15.41 -12.98 19.50
N THR A 91 -14.58 -13.41 20.46
CA THR A 91 -13.25 -12.81 20.74
C THR A 91 -12.27 -13.00 19.58
N LEU A 92 -12.26 -14.18 18.95
CA LEU A 92 -11.41 -14.46 17.78
C LEU A 92 -11.84 -13.63 16.57
N ILE A 93 -13.15 -13.52 16.33
CA ILE A 93 -13.69 -12.65 15.27
C ILE A 93 -13.25 -11.20 15.49
N LEU A 94 -13.34 -10.71 16.72
CA LEU A 94 -12.97 -9.33 17.04
C LEU A 94 -11.48 -9.07 16.82
N ARG A 95 -10.62 -10.03 17.18
CA ARG A 95 -9.17 -9.95 16.93
C ARG A 95 -8.85 -9.85 15.44
N TRP A 96 -9.46 -10.68 14.61
CA TRP A 96 -9.29 -10.63 13.15
C TRP A 96 -9.90 -9.37 12.53
N LYS A 97 -10.87 -8.72 13.17
CA LYS A 97 -11.34 -7.40 12.73
C LYS A 97 -10.35 -6.30 13.09
N SER A 98 -9.81 -6.33 14.31
CA SER A 98 -8.80 -5.37 14.77
C SER A 98 -7.54 -5.38 13.90
N TYR A 99 -7.11 -6.55 13.42
CA TYR A 99 -5.94 -6.64 12.53
C TYR A 99 -6.18 -5.96 11.18
N SER A 100 -7.38 -6.09 10.59
CA SER A 100 -7.75 -5.38 9.35
C SER A 100 -7.70 -3.86 9.53
N TRP A 101 -8.21 -3.38 10.66
CA TRP A 101 -8.15 -1.96 11.03
C TRP A 101 -6.73 -1.46 11.27
N ALA A 102 -5.93 -2.21 12.03
CA ALA A 102 -4.53 -1.87 12.29
C ALA A 102 -3.73 -1.78 10.98
N VAL A 103 -3.91 -2.74 10.07
CA VAL A 103 -3.31 -2.72 8.74
C VAL A 103 -3.72 -1.47 7.97
N SER A 104 -5.01 -1.14 7.95
CA SER A 104 -5.50 0.04 7.23
C SER A 104 -4.87 1.33 7.76
N VAL A 105 -4.75 1.48 9.08
CA VAL A 105 -4.11 2.64 9.71
C VAL A 105 -2.64 2.73 9.34
N ILE A 106 -1.88 1.62 9.47
CA ILE A 106 -0.46 1.60 9.11
C ILE A 106 -0.28 1.95 7.62
N PHE A 107 -1.15 1.45 6.76
CA PHE A 107 -1.08 1.68 5.33
C PHE A 107 -1.37 3.14 4.96
N ILE A 108 -2.36 3.77 5.61
CA ILE A 108 -2.64 5.21 5.46
C ILE A 108 -1.44 6.04 5.92
N VAL A 109 -0.87 5.71 7.08
CA VAL A 109 0.31 6.41 7.60
C VAL A 109 1.48 6.31 6.63
N PHE A 110 1.73 5.12 6.06
CA PHE A 110 2.73 4.93 5.01
C PHE A 110 2.48 5.80 3.78
N ILE A 111 1.23 5.85 3.30
CA ILE A 111 0.84 6.68 2.14
C ILE A 111 1.09 8.16 2.44
N LEU A 112 0.71 8.64 3.63
CA LEU A 112 0.85 10.04 4.02
C LEU A 112 2.32 10.45 4.16
N ILE A 113 3.14 9.62 4.82
CA ILE A 113 4.58 9.89 4.98
C ILE A 113 5.28 9.90 3.61
N SER A 114 4.81 9.08 2.66
CA SER A 114 5.43 8.93 1.35
C SER A 114 4.73 9.70 0.24
N ILE A 115 3.78 10.60 0.56
CA ILE A 115 2.87 11.20 -0.43
C ILE A 115 3.59 12.03 -1.49
N SER A 116 4.74 12.62 -1.15
CA SER A 116 5.56 13.43 -2.07
C SER A 116 6.34 12.62 -3.09
N SER A 117 6.43 11.29 -2.94
CA SER A 117 7.19 10.41 -3.83
C SER A 117 6.36 9.22 -4.31
N VAL A 118 6.24 8.19 -3.49
CA VAL A 118 5.73 6.86 -3.87
C VAL A 118 4.35 6.54 -3.30
N GLY A 119 3.90 7.29 -2.28
CA GLY A 119 2.65 7.06 -1.56
C GLY A 119 1.42 7.18 -2.44
N THR A 120 1.47 8.03 -3.47
CA THR A 120 0.36 8.24 -4.43
C THR A 120 0.00 6.96 -5.18
N PHE A 121 0.99 6.15 -5.55
CA PHE A 121 0.77 4.86 -6.24
C PHE A 121 0.01 3.86 -5.38
N TYR A 122 0.09 3.98 -4.05
CA TYR A 122 -0.57 3.07 -3.10
C TYR A 122 -1.94 3.57 -2.63
N ILE A 123 -2.38 4.77 -3.03
CA ILE A 123 -3.72 5.31 -2.67
C ILE A 123 -4.85 4.33 -3.01
N PRO A 124 -4.91 3.73 -4.23
CA PRO A 124 -5.98 2.78 -4.56
C PRO A 124 -6.00 1.57 -3.61
N SER A 125 -4.81 1.07 -3.26
CA SER A 125 -4.67 -0.07 -2.36
C SER A 125 -5.12 0.27 -0.94
N GLY A 126 -4.74 1.44 -0.42
CA GLY A 126 -5.18 1.94 0.87
C GLY A 126 -6.69 2.13 0.94
N PHE A 127 -7.30 2.70 -0.11
CA PHE A 127 -8.75 2.84 -0.20
C PHE A 127 -9.48 1.49 -0.09
N PHE A 128 -9.01 0.48 -0.84
CA PHE A 128 -9.59 -0.86 -0.78
C PHE A 128 -9.35 -1.57 0.57
N ALA A 129 -8.22 -1.33 1.24
CA ALA A 129 -7.96 -1.88 2.59
C ALA A 129 -8.94 -1.32 3.62
N ILE A 130 -9.23 -0.01 3.55
CA ILE A 130 -10.23 0.65 4.40
C ILE A 130 -11.61 0.09 4.11
N ALA A 131 -12.01 0.01 2.84
CA ALA A 131 -13.29 -0.56 2.43
C ALA A 131 -13.44 -1.99 2.94
N SER A 132 -12.40 -2.82 2.81
CA SER A 132 -12.37 -4.18 3.34
C SER A 132 -12.65 -4.21 4.85
N SER A 133 -11.96 -3.35 5.62
CA SER A 133 -12.12 -3.25 7.07
C SER A 133 -13.53 -2.83 7.50
N PHE A 134 -14.18 -1.93 6.76
CA PHE A 134 -15.57 -1.54 7.01
C PHE A 134 -16.58 -2.66 6.74
N TYR A 135 -16.35 -3.46 5.70
CA TYR A 135 -17.21 -4.59 5.34
C TYR A 135 -16.86 -5.89 6.06
N ASN A 136 -15.80 -5.90 6.88
CA ASN A 136 -15.40 -7.05 7.70
C ASN A 136 -16.34 -7.16 8.92
N ARG A 137 -17.58 -7.57 8.66
CA ARG A 137 -18.66 -7.78 9.64
C ARG A 137 -18.94 -9.24 9.89
#